data_AF-A0A7C3CAY7-F1
#
_entry.id   AF-A0A7C3CAY7-F1
#
_cell.length_a   1.000
_cell.length_b   1.000
_cell.length_c   1.000
_cell.angle_alpha   90.00
_cell.angle_beta   90.00
_cell.angle_gamma   90.00
#
_symmetry.space_group_name_H-M   'P 1'
#
loop_
_entity.id
_entity.type
_entity.pdbx_description
1 polymer ?
#
loop_
_entity_poly.entity_id
_entity_poly.type
_entity_poly.pdbx_seq_one_letter_code
_entity_poly.pdbx_strand_id
1 'polypeptide(L)'
;MVDLLNEKREAVFSPCRTWRYRLAQIWDEDTAPLYWLMLNPSTADEQKNDPTVERCERRARMWGYGGSVVYNIFAYRATDPQDMRKFRDPIGPDNDDWIR
;
A
#
# COMPACT_ATOMS: atom_id res chain seq x y z
N MET A 1 -19.98 6.45 -13.65
CA MET A 1 -20.11 5.09 -13.07
C MET A 1 -18.68 4.59 -12.99
N VAL A 2 -18.09 4.47 -11.79
CA VAL A 2 -16.70 3.99 -11.68
C VAL A 2 -16.71 2.53 -12.13
N ASP A 3 -15.97 2.22 -13.18
CA ASP A 3 -15.94 0.90 -13.78
C ASP A 3 -15.12 -0.04 -12.88
N LEU A 4 -15.81 -0.73 -11.97
CA LEU A 4 -15.21 -1.66 -11.01
C LEU A 4 -14.58 -2.89 -11.69
N LEU A 5 -14.81 -3.11 -12.99
CA LEU A 5 -14.28 -4.26 -13.72
C LEU A 5 -12.84 -4.05 -14.22
N ASN A 6 -12.31 -2.82 -14.18
CA ASN A 6 -10.99 -2.47 -14.74
C ASN A 6 -9.99 -1.93 -13.72
N GLU A 7 -10.22 -2.13 -12.41
CA GLU A 7 -9.27 -1.69 -11.38
C GLU A 7 -7.94 -2.47 -11.46
N LYS A 8 -6.84 -1.74 -11.63
CA LYS A 8 -5.48 -2.30 -11.58
C LYS A 8 -5.01 -2.31 -10.13
N ARG A 9 -4.75 -3.51 -9.61
CA ARG A 9 -4.18 -3.73 -8.26
C ARG A 9 -2.79 -4.31 -8.36
N GLU A 10 -1.85 -3.72 -7.63
CA GLU A 10 -0.46 -4.19 -7.58
C GLU A 10 0.09 -4.04 -6.16
N ALA A 11 0.72 -5.09 -5.66
CA ALA A 11 1.53 -5.03 -4.46
C ALA A 11 2.95 -5.45 -4.82
N VAL A 12 3.91 -4.56 -4.54
CA VAL A 12 5.31 -4.82 -4.78
C VAL A 12 5.93 -5.31 -3.49
N PHE A 13 6.54 -6.48 -3.56
CA PHE A 13 7.24 -7.09 -2.44
C PHE A 13 8.69 -7.41 -2.77
N SER A 14 9.49 -7.53 -1.72
CA SER A 14 10.70 -8.35 -1.75
C SER A 14 10.42 -9.76 -2.28
N PRO A 15 11.42 -10.48 -2.84
CA PRO A 15 11.24 -11.86 -3.32
C PRO A 15 10.70 -12.83 -2.26
N CYS A 16 11.08 -12.64 -0.99
CA CYS A 16 10.60 -13.45 0.14
C CYS A 16 9.25 -12.98 0.72
N ARG A 17 8.67 -11.89 0.19
CA ARG A 17 7.41 -11.26 0.63
C ARG A 17 7.40 -10.77 2.08
N THR A 18 8.56 -10.69 2.73
CA THR A 18 8.75 -10.15 4.09
C THR A 18 8.53 -8.65 4.13
N TRP A 19 9.02 -7.95 3.10
CA TRP A 19 8.86 -6.51 2.92
C TRP A 19 7.88 -6.21 1.79
N ARG A 20 6.94 -5.28 2.01
CA ARG A 20 6.06 -4.72 0.99
C ARG A 20 6.43 -3.26 0.77
N TYR A 21 6.90 -2.94 -0.43
CA TYR A 21 7.39 -1.61 -0.77
C TYR A 21 6.29 -0.67 -1.24
N ARG A 22 5.27 -1.21 -1.92
CA ARG A 22 4.14 -0.42 -2.44
C ARG A 22 2.88 -1.27 -2.52
N LEU A 23 1.73 -0.64 -2.29
CA LEU A 23 0.43 -1.18 -2.64
C LEU A 23 -0.33 -0.12 -3.45
N ALA A 24 -0.78 -0.46 -4.65
CA ALA A 24 -1.48 0.46 -5.54
C ALA A 24 -2.80 -0.13 -6.03
N GLN A 25 -3.81 0.74 -6.07
CA GLN A 25 -5.16 0.46 -6.54
C GLN A 25 -5.58 1.63 -7.42
N ILE A 26 -5.61 1.40 -8.73
CA ILE A 26 -5.90 2.43 -9.74
C ILE A 26 -7.19 2.05 -10.46
N TRP A 27 -8.22 2.88 -10.34
CA TRP A 27 -9.53 2.68 -10.96
C TRP A 27 -9.83 3.71 -12.06
N ASP A 28 -9.03 4.77 -12.16
CA ASP A 28 -9.06 5.76 -13.23
C ASP A 28 -7.63 6.25 -13.48
N GLU A 29 -7.08 5.98 -14.67
CA GLU A 29 -5.71 6.36 -15.03
C GLU A 29 -5.59 7.80 -15.52
N ASP A 30 -6.71 8.44 -15.88
CA ASP A 30 -6.75 9.84 -16.33
C ASP A 30 -6.80 10.82 -15.14
N THR A 31 -7.08 10.31 -13.94
CA THR A 31 -7.13 11.08 -12.69
C THR A 31 -5.98 10.67 -11.75
N ALA A 32 -5.29 11.64 -11.17
CA ALA A 32 -4.19 11.37 -10.25
C ALA A 32 -4.61 10.49 -9.07
N PRO A 33 -3.77 9.54 -8.60
CA PRO A 33 -4.04 8.80 -7.38
C PRO A 33 -3.68 9.61 -6.14
N LEU A 34 -4.29 9.24 -5.00
CA LEU A 34 -3.90 9.74 -3.70
C LEU A 34 -2.79 8.87 -3.11
N TYR A 35 -1.70 9.50 -2.70
CA TYR A 35 -0.56 8.84 -2.07
C TYR A 35 -0.64 8.92 -0.54
N TRP A 36 -0.34 7.80 0.11
CA TRP A 36 -0.29 7.65 1.56
C TRP A 36 1.12 7.23 1.97
N LEU A 37 1.71 7.95 2.93
CA LEU A 37 2.92 7.50 3.63
C LEU A 37 2.52 7.04 5.04
N MET A 38 2.63 5.74 5.28
CA MET A 38 2.14 5.10 6.50
C MET A 38 3.28 4.46 7.30
N LEU A 39 2.98 3.91 8.48
CA LEU A 39 4.01 3.36 9.38
C LEU A 39 4.62 2.06 8.84
N ASN A 40 3.86 0.96 8.84
CA ASN A 40 4.30 -0.33 8.33
C ASN A 40 3.13 -1.09 7.66
N PRO A 41 3.40 -1.94 6.66
CA PRO A 41 2.40 -2.81 6.06
C PRO A 41 1.82 -3.79 7.07
N SER A 42 0.54 -4.12 6.89
CA SER A 42 -0.12 -5.24 7.57
C SER A 42 -0.44 -6.35 6.56
N THR A 43 -1.69 -6.78 6.46
CA THR A 43 -2.10 -7.96 5.70
C THR A 43 -2.59 -7.67 4.28
N ALA A 44 -2.81 -6.40 3.90
CA ALA A 44 -3.24 -6.05 2.55
C ALA A 44 -2.21 -6.42 1.48
N ASP A 45 -2.70 -6.88 0.33
CA ASP A 45 -1.93 -7.32 -0.83
C ASP A 45 -2.68 -7.00 -2.14
N GLU A 46 -2.19 -7.51 -3.26
CA GLU A 46 -2.76 -7.30 -4.59
C GLU A 46 -4.18 -7.87 -4.73
N GLN A 47 -4.61 -8.79 -3.86
CA GLN A 47 -5.91 -9.45 -3.93
C GLN A 47 -6.91 -8.87 -2.93
N LYS A 48 -6.46 -8.51 -1.72
CA LYS A 48 -7.36 -8.10 -0.64
C LYS A 48 -6.83 -6.91 0.16
N ASN A 49 -7.77 -6.12 0.68
CA ASN A 49 -7.48 -5.05 1.61
C ASN A 49 -7.48 -5.57 3.05
N ASP A 50 -6.78 -4.82 3.91
CA ASP A 50 -6.97 -4.83 5.35
C ASP A 50 -7.81 -3.60 5.75
N PRO A 51 -8.34 -3.52 6.99
CA PRO A 51 -9.21 -2.43 7.41
C PRO A 51 -8.59 -1.03 7.29
N THR A 52 -7.26 -0.92 7.26
CA THR A 52 -6.57 0.36 7.10
C THR A 52 -6.58 0.78 5.64
N VAL A 53 -6.21 -0.13 4.73
CA VAL A 53 -6.22 0.14 3.29
C VAL A 53 -7.64 0.40 2.77
N GLU A 54 -8.66 -0.32 3.26
CA GLU A 54 -10.06 -0.03 2.89
C GLU A 54 -10.46 1.42 3.22
N ARG A 55 -10.02 1.96 4.37
CA ARG A 55 -10.31 3.35 4.74
C ARG A 55 -9.56 4.34 3.86
N CYS A 56 -8.32 4.05 3.50
CA CYS A 56 -7.53 4.87 2.56
C CYS A 56 -8.20 4.91 1.19
N GLU A 57 -8.56 3.74 0.65
CA GLU A 57 -9.27 3.62 -0.63
C GLU A 57 -10.58 4.40 -0.62
N ARG A 58 -11.42 4.20 0.40
CA ARG A 58 -12.70 4.92 0.54
C ARG A 58 -12.52 6.43 0.56
N ARG A 59 -11.50 6.94 1.26
CA ARG A 59 -11.20 8.38 1.28
C ARG A 59 -10.75 8.91 -0.08
N ALA A 60 -9.84 8.20 -0.74
CA ALA A 60 -9.37 8.56 -2.08
C ALA A 60 -10.53 8.67 -3.07
N ARG A 61 -11.46 7.68 -3.06
CA ARG A 61 -12.68 7.73 -3.88
C ARG A 61 -13.60 8.89 -3.51
N MET A 62 -13.86 9.10 -2.22
CA MET A 62 -14.70 10.21 -1.75
C MET A 62 -14.14 11.59 -2.13
N TRP A 63 -12.82 11.72 -2.21
CA TRP A 63 -12.14 12.97 -2.57
C TRP A 63 -11.91 13.13 -4.08
N GLY A 64 -12.36 12.17 -4.90
CA GLY A 64 -12.31 12.27 -6.36
C GLY A 64 -10.95 11.94 -6.99
N TYR A 65 -10.09 11.18 -6.31
CA TYR A 65 -8.85 10.67 -6.90
C TYR A 65 -9.09 9.43 -7.76
N GLY A 66 -8.19 9.19 -8.72
CA GLY A 66 -8.23 8.03 -9.64
C GLY A 66 -7.63 6.74 -9.07
N GLY A 67 -7.05 6.80 -7.88
CA GLY A 67 -6.48 5.65 -7.21
C GLY A 67 -6.03 5.92 -5.79
N SER A 68 -5.56 4.87 -5.12
CA SER A 68 -4.94 4.90 -3.80
C SER A 68 -3.61 4.15 -3.86
N VAL A 69 -2.52 4.84 -3.52
CA VAL A 69 -1.16 4.27 -3.48
C VAL A 69 -0.61 4.41 -2.06
N VAL A 70 -0.21 3.30 -1.47
CA VAL A 70 0.32 3.24 -0.10
C VAL A 70 1.80 2.89 -0.14
N TYR A 71 2.58 3.75 0.48
CA TYR A 71 3.96 3.53 0.89
C TYR A 71 4.05 3.44 2.41
N ASN A 72 5.15 2.90 2.90
CA ASN A 72 5.41 2.76 4.32
C ASN A 72 6.85 3.17 4.66
N ILE A 73 7.06 3.85 5.78
CA ILE A 73 8.42 4.18 6.24
C ILE A 73 9.21 2.94 6.71
N PHE A 74 8.51 1.85 7.03
CA PHE A 74 9.10 0.53 7.26
C PHE A 74 8.39 -0.49 6.38
N ALA A 75 9.09 -1.21 5.49
CA ALA A 75 8.43 -2.16 4.60
C ALA A 75 8.07 -3.51 5.26
N TYR A 76 8.60 -3.80 6.45
CA TYR A 76 8.33 -5.08 7.10
C TYR A 76 6.85 -5.25 7.44
N ARG A 77 6.28 -6.36 6.99
CA ARG A 77 4.85 -6.66 7.17
C ARG A 77 4.57 -7.18 8.56
N ALA A 78 3.80 -6.43 9.35
CA ALA A 78 3.36 -6.81 10.68
C ALA A 78 2.02 -6.16 11.02
N THR A 79 1.12 -6.90 11.67
CA THR A 79 -0.13 -6.32 12.18
C THR A 79 0.13 -5.39 13.36
N ASP A 80 1.04 -5.77 14.27
CA ASP A 80 1.45 -4.94 15.41
C ASP A 80 2.75 -4.17 15.07
N PRO A 81 2.76 -2.84 15.14
CA PRO A 81 3.97 -2.03 14.98
C PRO A 81 5.11 -2.40 15.95
N GLN A 82 4.82 -3.01 17.10
CA GLN A 82 5.84 -3.50 18.02
C GLN A 82 6.65 -4.64 17.43
N ASP A 83 6.02 -5.54 16.67
CA ASP A 83 6.72 -6.64 16.00
C ASP A 83 7.60 -6.10 14.87
N MET A 84 7.12 -5.07 14.16
CA MET A 84 7.95 -4.34 13.19
C MET A 84 9.17 -3.73 13.87
N ARG A 85 9.02 -3.01 14.99
CA ARG A 85 10.16 -2.39 15.69
C ARG A 85 11.20 -3.39 16.20
N LYS A 86 10.78 -4.61 16.53
CA LYS A 86 11.67 -5.69 17.00
C LYS A 86 12.36 -6.43 15.86
N PHE A 87 11.86 -6.30 14.63
CA PHE A 87 12.44 -6.96 13.48
C PHE A 87 13.82 -6.35 13.17
N ARG A 88 14.77 -7.19 12.76
CA ARG A 88 16.18 -6.79 12.61
C ARG A 88 16.38 -5.72 11.54
N ASP A 89 15.61 -5.78 10.46
CA ASP A 89 15.67 -4.82 9.36
C ASP A 89 14.23 -4.46 8.94
N PRO A 90 13.58 -3.55 9.67
CA PRO A 90 12.16 -3.24 9.43
C PRO A 90 11.96 -2.35 8.21
N ILE A 91 12.99 -1.60 7.81
CA ILE A 91 12.98 -0.79 6.58
C ILE A 91 13.00 -1.73 5.39
N GLY A 92 13.93 -2.69 5.37
CA GLY A 92 14.12 -3.62 4.26
C GLY A 92 15.04 -3.06 3.18
N PRO A 93 15.55 -3.93 2.29
CA PRO A 93 16.70 -3.59 1.44
C PRO A 93 16.43 -2.48 0.42
N ASP A 94 15.22 -2.43 -0.14
CA ASP A 94 14.89 -1.53 -1.26
C ASP A 94 13.84 -0.46 -0.90
N ASN A 95 13.42 -0.35 0.37
CA ASN A 95 12.22 0.44 0.71
C ASN A 95 12.33 1.92 0.33
N ASP A 96 13.46 2.54 0.64
CA ASP A 96 13.65 3.97 0.42
C ASP A 96 13.70 4.32 -1.07
N ASP A 97 14.15 3.39 -1.94
CA ASP A 97 14.12 3.54 -3.40
C ASP A 97 12.69 3.49 -3.98
N TRP A 98 11.76 2.88 -3.25
CA TRP A 98 10.36 2.76 -3.66
C TRP A 98 9.49 3.94 -3.21
N ILE A 99 9.89 4.71 -2.19
CA ILE A 99 9.14 5.88 -1.74
C ILE A 99 9.35 7.02 -2.76
N ARG A 100 8.26 7.40 -3.45
CA ARG A 100 8.25 8.43 -4.52
C ARG A 100 7.32 9.59 -4.20
#